data_AF-A0A5K7S3G9-F1
#
_entry.id   AF-A0A5K7S3G9-F1
#
_cell.length_a   1.000
_cell.length_b   1.000
_cell.length_c   1.000
_cell.angle_alpha   90.00
_cell.angle_beta   90.00
_cell.angle_gamma   90.00
#
_symmetry.space_group_name_H-M   'P 1'
#
loop_
_entity.id
_entity.type
_entity.pdbx_description
1 polymer ?
#
loop_
_entity_poly.entity_id
_entity_poly.type
_entity_poly.pdbx_seq_one_letter_code
_entity_poly.pdbx_strand_id
1 'polypeptide(L)' 'MTYKNDPRMLTAKFTSVCSKCGCSIKKGTQIYYWPSDRKAYCLKCGVVPYSQFRSSAADEDAYNGIGPCAY' A
#
# COMPACT_ATOMS: atom_id res chain seq x y z
N MET A 1 2.56 -6.64 -13.21
CA MET A 1 1.38 -7.37 -12.67
C MET A 1 0.98 -6.76 -11.33
N THR A 2 -0.31 -6.51 -11.05
CA THR A 2 -0.72 -6.00 -9.71
C THR A 2 -0.79 -7.17 -8.73
N TYR A 3 0.17 -7.27 -7.81
CA TYR A 3 0.21 -8.35 -6.84
C TYR A 3 -0.90 -8.15 -5.80
N LYS A 4 -1.56 -9.25 -5.40
CA LYS A 4 -2.66 -9.22 -4.40
C LYS A 4 -2.23 -8.66 -3.03
N ASN A 5 -0.93 -8.54 -2.79
CA ASN A 5 -0.34 -8.07 -1.54
C ASN A 5 0.08 -6.60 -1.56
N ASP A 6 -0.14 -5.88 -2.67
CA ASP A 6 0.24 -4.48 -2.77
C ASP A 6 -0.57 -3.59 -1.82
N PRO A 7 0.10 -2.64 -1.16
CA PRO A 7 -0.59 -1.64 -0.37
C PRO A 7 -1.43 -0.76 -1.26
N ARG A 8 -2.65 -0.50 -0.81
CA ARG A 8 -3.65 0.23 -1.59
C ARG A 8 -4.28 1.33 -0.76
N MET A 9 -4.43 2.50 -1.37
CA MET A 9 -5.30 3.53 -0.82
C MET A 9 -6.74 3.18 -1.11
N LEU A 10 -7.55 3.20 -0.07
CA LEU A 10 -8.98 3.01 -0.19
C LEU A 10 -9.70 3.90 0.83
N THR A 11 -10.95 4.17 0.56
CA THR A 11 -11.80 4.95 1.47
C THR A 11 -12.34 4.02 2.54
N ALA A 12 -12.11 4.36 3.81
CA ALA A 12 -12.60 3.58 4.95
C ALA A 12 -14.12 3.48 4.90
N LYS A 13 -14.64 2.28 4.65
CA LYS A 13 -16.10 2.02 4.65
C LYS A 13 -16.68 1.94 6.07
N PHE A 14 -15.82 1.63 7.04
CA PHE A 14 -16.15 1.49 8.45
C PHE A 14 -15.18 2.30 9.31
N THR A 15 -15.64 2.68 10.50
CA THR A 15 -14.77 3.30 11.50
C THR A 15 -13.68 2.30 11.87
N SER A 16 -12.43 2.66 11.59
CA SER A 16 -11.25 1.80 11.77
C SER A 16 -10.28 2.45 12.74
N VAL A 17 -9.29 1.72 13.23
CA VAL A 17 -8.24 2.27 14.08
C VAL A 17 -6.90 2.09 13.39
N CYS A 18 -6.06 3.11 13.41
CA CYS A 18 -4.72 2.99 12.84
C CYS A 18 -3.87 2.06 13.70
N SER A 19 -3.30 1.01 13.09
CA SER A 19 -2.47 0.03 13.80
C SER A 19 -1.15 0.59 14.34
N LYS A 20 -0.73 1.80 13.93
CA LYS A 20 0.56 2.42 14.32
C LYS A 20 0.39 3.48 15.41
N CYS A 21 -0.55 4.40 15.23
CA CYS A 21 -0.75 5.53 16.16
C CYS A 21 -2.02 5.41 17.01
N GLY A 22 -2.86 4.40 16.81
CA GLY A 22 -4.12 4.25 17.55
C GLY A 22 -5.21 5.28 17.20
N CYS A 23 -4.98 6.17 16.23
CA CYS A 23 -5.99 7.17 15.87
C CYS A 23 -7.24 6.51 15.27
N SER A 24 -8.41 7.00 15.65
CA SER A 24 -9.69 6.61 15.06
C SER A 24 -9.83 7.20 13.65
N ILE A 25 -10.00 6.31 12.68
CA ILE A 25 -10.26 6.60 11.29
C ILE A 25 -11.78 6.56 11.09
N LYS A 26 -12.38 7.70 10.77
CA LYS A 26 -13.82 7.78 10.49
C LYS A 26 -14.15 7.14 9.13
N LYS A 27 -15.37 6.61 9.02
CA LYS A 27 -15.94 6.22 7.73
C LYS A 27 -15.88 7.40 6.75
N GLY A 28 -15.49 7.14 5.51
CA GLY A 28 -15.30 8.16 4.47
C GLY A 28 -13.90 8.76 4.41
N THR A 29 -13.01 8.41 5.34
CA THR A 29 -11.63 8.91 5.34
C THR A 29 -10.76 8.05 4.41
N GLN A 30 -9.85 8.66 3.65
CA GLN A 30 -8.83 7.89 2.93
C GLN A 30 -7.88 7.21 3.92
N ILE A 31 -7.62 5.92 3.66
CA ILE A 31 -6.71 5.10 4.42
C ILE A 31 -5.78 4.30 3.53
N TYR A 32 -4.68 3.92 4.14
CA TYR A 32 -3.64 3.08 3.60
C TYR A 32 -3.87 1.65 4.10
N TYR A 33 -4.29 0.73 3.23
CA TYR A 33 -4.58 -0.66 3.59
C TYR A 33 -3.52 -1.62 3.03
N TRP A 34 -2.89 -2.38 3.92
CA TRP A 34 -1.84 -3.34 3.61
C TRP A 34 -2.45 -4.74 3.66
N PRO A 35 -2.79 -5.35 2.51
CA PRO A 35 -3.34 -6.71 2.48
C PRO A 35 -2.36 -7.75 3.02
N SER A 36 -1.05 -7.55 2.86
CA SER A 36 0.01 -8.45 3.37
C SER A 36 -0.13 -8.69 4.88
N ASP A 37 -0.32 -7.62 5.66
CA ASP A 37 -0.47 -7.68 7.12
C ASP A 37 -1.92 -7.57 7.60
N ARG A 38 -2.86 -7.34 6.68
CA ARG A 38 -4.26 -6.94 6.96
C ARG A 38 -4.36 -5.74 7.90
N LYS A 39 -3.41 -4.80 7.80
CA LYS A 39 -3.32 -3.60 8.65
C LYS A 39 -3.85 -2.37 7.92
N ALA A 40 -4.53 -1.50 8.67
CA ALA A 40 -4.98 -0.20 8.21
C ALA A 40 -4.15 0.92 8.86
N TYR A 41 -3.69 1.87 8.04
CA TYR A 41 -2.94 3.04 8.44
C TYR A 41 -3.68 4.31 8.06
N CYS A 42 -3.60 5.31 8.93
CA CYS A 42 -4.07 6.66 8.61
C CYS A 42 -3.15 7.31 7.57
N LEU A 43 -3.61 8.38 6.91
CA LEU A 43 -2.83 9.12 5.92
C LEU A 43 -1.43 9.52 6.42
N LYS A 44 -1.32 9.95 7.67
CA LYS A 44 -0.05 10.37 8.28
C LYS A 44 0.92 9.21 8.51
N CYS A 45 0.43 8.06 8.97
CA CYS A 45 1.29 6.91 9.28
C CYS A 45 1.62 6.07 8.04
N GLY A 46 0.67 6.00 7.09
CA GLY A 46 0.76 5.17 5.91
C GLY A 46 1.54 5.80 4.76
N VAL A 47 1.61 7.14 4.67
CA VAL A 47 2.29 7.82 3.55
C VAL A 47 3.78 7.46 3.45
N VAL A 48 4.49 7.33 4.58
CA VAL A 48 5.92 6.99 4.61
C VAL A 48 6.18 5.58 4.07
N PRO A 49 5.61 4.50 4.66
CA PRO A 49 5.82 3.15 4.14
C PRO A 49 5.19 2.97 2.76
N TYR A 50 4.11 3.70 2.43
CA TYR A 50 3.54 3.67 1.09
C TYR A 50 4.51 4.18 0.04
N SER A 51 5.12 5.35 0.29
CA SER A 51 6.06 5.97 -0.64
C SER A 51 7.29 5.09 -0.82
N GLN A 52 7.83 4.57 0.29
CA GLN A 52 8.99 3.69 0.26
C GLN A 52 8.69 2.39 -0.50
N PHE A 53 7.53 1.76 -0.24
CA PHE A 53 7.10 0.58 -0.99
C PHE A 53 6.88 0.88 -2.47
N ARG A 54 6.25 2.01 -2.81
CA ARG A 54 6.02 2.43 -4.20
C ARG A 54 7.33 2.68 -4.96
N SER A 55 8.35 3.23 -4.29
CA SER A 55 9.68 3.38 -4.84
C SER A 55 10.38 2.03 -5.06
N SER A 56 10.28 1.10 -4.11
CA SER A 56 10.87 -0.24 -4.25
C SER A 56 10.14 -1.13 -5.27
N ALA A 57 8.81 -1.11 -5.29
CA ALA A 57 8.01 -1.89 -6.23
C ALA A 57 8.19 -1.44 -7.69
N ALA A 58 8.58 -0.18 -7.91
CA ALA A 58 8.94 0.29 -9.26
C ALA A 58 10.27 -0.30 -9.76
N ASP A 59 11.18 -0.67 -8.86
CA ASP A 59 12.48 -1.27 -9.20
C ASP A 59 12.36 -2.77 -9.50
N GLU A 60 11.48 -3.47 -8.77
CA GLU A 60 11.23 -4.91 -8.95
C GLU A 60 10.46 -5.24 -10.25
N ASP A 61 9.65 -4.30 -10.77
CA ASP A 61 8.98 -4.45 -12.09
C ASP A 61 9.98 -4.32 -13.26
N ALA A 62 11.10 -3.62 -13.04
CA ALA A 62 12.16 -3.48 -14.04
C ALA A 62 13.04 -4.75 -14.15
N TYR A 63 13.18 -5.53 -13.08
CA TYR A 63 14.01 -6.74 -13.07
C TYR A 63 13.26 -8.01 -13.50
N ASN A 64 11.92 -8.04 -13.42
CA ASN A 64 11.12 -9.12 -14.03
C ASN A 64 10.81 -8.87 -15.53
N GLY A 65 11.55 -7.94 -16.14
CA GLY A 65 11.67 -7.81 -17.58
C GLY A 65 12.21 -9.12 -18.16
N ILE A 66 11.32 -9.83 -18.83
CA ILE A 66 11.64 -10.68 -19.97
C ILE A 66 12.75 -9.97 -20.75
N GLY A 67 13.96 -10.51 -20.70
CA GLY A 67 15.07 -10.00 -21.49
C GLY A 67 14.64 -9.91 -22.96
N PRO A 68 15.08 -8.91 -23.73
CA PRO A 68 14.82 -8.89 -25.15
C PRO A 68 15.63 -10.01 -25.81
N CYS A 69 15.09 -11.23 -25.85
CA CYS A 69 15.56 -12.26 -26.76
C CYS A 69 14.71 -12.19 -28.03
N ALA A 70 15.26 -11.58 -29.08
CA ALA A 70 15.12 -12.06 -30.45
C ALA A 70 16.13 -11.28 -31.32
N TYR A 71 17.33 -11.83 -31.49
CA TYR A 71 18.13 -11.62 -32.69
C TYR A 71 17.90 -12.80 -33.64
#